data_AF-A0A1G7GG12-F1
#
_entry.id   AF-A0A1G7GG12-F1
#
_cell.length_a   1.000
_cell.length_b   1.000
_cell.length_c   1.000
_cell.angle_alpha   90.00
_cell.angle_beta   90.00
_cell.angle_gamma   90.00
#
_symmetry.space_group_name_H-M   'P 1'
#
loop_
_entity.id
_entity.type
_entity.pdbx_description
1 polymer ?
#
loop_
_entity_poly.entity_id
_entity_poly.type
_entity_poly.pdbx_seq_one_letter_code
_entity_poly.pdbx_strand_id
1 'polypeptide(L)'
;MSTFRSRSILRELGKVYGLPKGDIDRLVRDPGNMLNKNEVTSLIISIYDLMEDFPNQRTIHACGVIISELPLTCYSALDYPPKGMPTVQYDMHLAEDIGFEKFDILSQRGIGHIKDCREIVKQNQGIGIDINNPRRFF
;
A
#
# COMPACT_ATOMS: atom_id res chain seq x y z
N MET A 1 -5.32 -3.12 5.15
CA MET A 1 -5.66 -4.22 4.21
C MET A 1 -5.87 -3.60 2.82
N SER A 2 -5.56 -4.29 1.71
CA SER A 2 -5.93 -3.73 0.40
C SER A 2 -7.41 -3.95 0.13
N THR A 3 -8.06 -2.99 -0.53
CA THR A 3 -9.45 -3.12 -0.97
C THR A 3 -9.53 -3.15 -2.49
N PHE A 4 -10.65 -3.66 -3.00
CA PHE A 4 -10.99 -3.55 -4.40
C PHE A 4 -11.31 -2.09 -4.76
N ARG A 5 -10.66 -1.58 -5.81
CA ARG A 5 -10.74 -0.18 -6.24
C ARG A 5 -10.75 -0.07 -7.75
N SER A 6 -11.81 0.51 -8.28
CA SER A 6 -11.98 0.89 -9.68
C SER A 6 -11.44 -0.13 -10.69
N ARG A 7 -10.25 0.12 -11.24
CA ARG A 7 -9.63 -0.72 -12.27
C ARG A 7 -9.34 -2.14 -11.82
N SER A 8 -9.08 -2.36 -10.52
CA SER A 8 -8.82 -3.72 -10.01
C SER A 8 -10.09 -4.57 -9.99
N ILE A 9 -11.26 -3.96 -9.70
CA ILE A 9 -12.56 -4.65 -9.74
C ILE A 9 -12.83 -5.17 -11.16
N LEU A 10 -12.79 -4.28 -12.15
CA LEU A 10 -13.04 -4.65 -13.55
C LEU A 10 -12.06 -5.72 -14.05
N ARG A 11 -10.80 -5.63 -13.61
CA ARG A 11 -9.76 -6.59 -14.00
C ARG A 11 -10.01 -7.98 -13.40
N GLU A 12 -10.34 -8.07 -12.12
CA GLU A 12 -10.59 -9.37 -11.48
C GLU A 12 -11.92 -9.97 -11.95
N LEU A 13 -12.99 -9.19 -12.04
CA LEU A 13 -14.25 -9.66 -12.61
C LEU A 13 -14.07 -10.12 -14.06
N GLY A 14 -13.33 -9.38 -14.88
CA GLY A 14 -13.00 -9.78 -16.24
C GLY A 14 -12.33 -11.15 -16.32
N LYS A 15 -11.41 -11.46 -15.40
CA LYS A 15 -10.78 -12.79 -15.32
C LYS A 15 -11.78 -13.88 -14.89
N VAL A 16 -12.61 -13.60 -13.88
CA VAL A 16 -13.61 -14.55 -13.36
C VAL A 16 -14.61 -14.94 -14.45
N TYR A 17 -15.07 -13.99 -15.25
CA TYR A 17 -15.97 -14.23 -16.38
C TYR A 17 -15.26 -14.69 -17.67
N GLY A 18 -13.94 -14.95 -17.61
CA GLY A 18 -13.20 -15.56 -18.71
C GLY A 18 -12.92 -14.65 -19.90
N LEU A 19 -12.92 -13.33 -19.72
CA LEU A 19 -12.62 -12.40 -20.81
C LEU A 19 -11.17 -12.59 -21.29
N PRO A 20 -10.89 -12.56 -22.60
CA PRO A 20 -9.54 -12.49 -23.12
C PRO A 20 -8.79 -11.26 -22.59
N LYS A 21 -7.47 -11.37 -22.41
CA LYS A 21 -6.63 -10.27 -21.90
C LYS A 21 -6.85 -8.95 -22.62
N GLY A 22 -6.99 -8.98 -23.95
CA GLY A 22 -7.23 -7.78 -24.76
C GLY A 22 -8.55 -7.08 -24.41
N ASP A 23 -9.60 -7.86 -24.16
CA ASP A 23 -10.90 -7.33 -23.77
C ASP A 23 -10.88 -6.79 -22.34
N ILE A 24 -10.18 -7.47 -21.41
CA ILE A 24 -9.99 -6.96 -20.05
C ILE A 24 -9.24 -5.62 -20.07
N ASP A 25 -8.15 -5.53 -20.83
CA ASP A 25 -7.36 -4.30 -20.91
C ASP A 25 -8.15 -3.16 -21.56
N ARG A 26 -9.00 -3.46 -22.56
CA ARG A 26 -9.94 -2.49 -23.13
C ARG A 26 -10.96 -2.04 -22.09
N LEU A 27 -11.62 -2.98 -21.40
CA LEU A 27 -12.63 -2.70 -20.36
C LEU A 27 -12.07 -1.82 -19.25
N VAL A 28 -10.83 -2.04 -18.82
CA VAL A 28 -10.18 -1.27 -17.75
C VAL A 28 -9.76 0.14 -18.20
N ARG A 29 -9.32 0.30 -19.45
CA ARG A 29 -8.80 1.58 -19.97
C ARG A 29 -9.91 2.49 -20.52
N ASP A 30 -10.88 1.90 -21.21
CA ASP A 30 -11.99 2.56 -21.87
C ASP A 30 -13.29 1.75 -21.63
N PRO A 31 -13.90 1.86 -20.44
CA PRO A 31 -15.12 1.11 -20.13
C PRO A 31 -16.28 1.41 -21.09
N GLY A 32 -16.36 2.65 -21.60
CA GLY A 32 -17.43 3.12 -22.49
C GLY A 32 -17.34 2.66 -23.95
N ASN A 33 -16.30 1.89 -24.30
CA ASN A 33 -16.08 1.42 -25.65
C ASN A 33 -17.28 0.63 -26.21
N MET A 34 -17.64 0.84 -27.49
CA MET A 34 -18.77 0.15 -28.12
C MET A 34 -18.61 -1.38 -28.11
N LEU A 35 -17.39 -1.90 -28.21
CA LEU A 35 -17.13 -3.34 -28.17
C LEU A 35 -17.36 -3.97 -26.79
N ASN A 36 -17.43 -3.15 -25.73
CA ASN A 36 -17.82 -3.59 -24.38
C ASN A 36 -19.34 -3.73 -24.23
N LYS A 37 -20.15 -3.33 -25.21
CA LYS A 37 -21.62 -3.44 -25.13
C LYS A 37 -22.08 -4.87 -25.43
N ASN A 38 -21.82 -5.76 -24.48
CA ASN A 38 -22.23 -7.15 -24.51
C ASN A 38 -22.77 -7.58 -23.14
N GLU A 39 -23.48 -8.71 -23.11
CA GLU A 39 -24.15 -9.22 -21.92
C GLU A 39 -23.17 -9.46 -20.77
N VAL A 40 -22.00 -10.04 -21.06
CA VAL A 40 -20.98 -10.37 -20.05
C VAL A 40 -20.46 -9.10 -19.38
N THR A 41 -20.14 -8.08 -20.15
CA THR A 41 -19.61 -6.82 -19.61
C THR A 41 -20.69 -6.05 -18.85
N SER A 42 -21.95 -6.14 -19.30
CA SER A 42 -23.08 -5.54 -18.58
C SER A 42 -23.27 -6.20 -17.21
N LEU A 43 -23.11 -7.53 -17.13
CA LEU A 43 -23.12 -8.27 -15.86
C LEU A 43 -21.95 -7.84 -14.96
N ILE A 44 -20.73 -7.75 -15.50
CA ILE A 44 -19.56 -7.26 -14.75
C ILE A 44 -19.84 -5.87 -14.14
N ILE A 45 -20.39 -4.96 -14.93
CA ILE A 45 -20.71 -3.60 -14.48
C ILE A 45 -21.80 -3.63 -13.40
N SER A 46 -22.80 -4.50 -13.51
CA SER A 46 -23.85 -4.62 -12.48
C SER A 46 -23.34 -5.07 -11.11
N ILE A 47 -22.23 -5.81 -11.08
CA ILE A 47 -21.59 -6.31 -9.84
C ILE A 47 -20.51 -5.35 -9.35
N TYR A 48 -20.03 -4.46 -10.21
CA TYR A 48 -18.89 -3.58 -9.93
C TYR A 48 -19.09 -2.77 -8.64
N ASP A 49 -20.25 -2.12 -8.47
CA ASP A 49 -20.53 -1.27 -7.30
C ASP A 49 -20.62 -2.10 -6.00
N LEU A 50 -21.02 -3.36 -6.09
CA LEU A 50 -21.07 -4.26 -4.94
C LEU A 50 -19.68 -4.66 -4.45
N MET A 51 -18.66 -4.54 -5.30
CA MET A 51 -17.27 -4.85 -4.96
C MET A 51 -16.47 -3.64 -4.50
N GLU A 52 -17.05 -2.44 -4.53
CA GLU A 52 -16.32 -1.27 -4.07
C GLU A 52 -15.99 -1.41 -2.58
N ASP A 53 -14.73 -1.17 -2.24
CA ASP A 53 -14.19 -1.29 -0.89
C ASP A 53 -14.25 -2.66 -0.23
N PHE A 54 -14.59 -3.71 -0.99
CA PHE A 54 -14.46 -5.08 -0.48
C PHE A 54 -13.01 -5.39 -0.12
N PRO A 55 -12.76 -6.05 1.03
CA PRO A 55 -11.44 -6.56 1.38
C PRO A 55 -10.89 -7.46 0.28
N ASN A 56 -9.65 -7.20 -0.14
CA ASN A 56 -8.97 -7.99 -1.15
C ASN A 56 -7.81 -8.76 -0.50
N GLN A 57 -6.59 -8.56 -0.98
CA GLN A 57 -5.42 -9.26 -0.49
C GLN A 57 -4.75 -8.51 0.66
N ARG A 58 -4.13 -9.27 1.55
CA ARG A 58 -3.23 -8.71 2.55
C ARG A 58 -1.96 -8.20 1.90
N THR A 59 -1.52 -7.01 2.30
CA THR A 59 -0.25 -6.44 1.84
C THR A 59 0.92 -7.17 2.50
N ILE A 60 2.01 -7.38 1.76
CA ILE A 60 3.21 -8.09 2.25
C ILE A 60 4.12 -7.23 3.15
N HIS A 61 3.88 -5.93 3.19
CA HIS A 61 4.67 -4.97 3.95
C HIS A 61 3.87 -4.50 5.17
N ALA A 62 4.49 -4.56 6.34
CA ALA A 62 3.96 -3.89 7.53
C ALA A 62 4.01 -2.37 7.35
N CYS A 63 3.00 -1.66 7.86
CA CYS A 63 2.93 -0.21 7.85
C CYS A 63 3.68 0.44 9.02
N GLY A 64 3.94 -0.31 10.09
CA GLY A 64 4.57 0.20 11.30
C GLY A 64 5.00 -0.89 12.26
N VAL A 65 5.54 -0.47 13.39
CA VAL A 65 5.86 -1.28 14.57
C VAL A 65 4.96 -0.85 15.70
N ILE A 66 4.39 -1.81 16.43
CA ILE A 66 3.53 -1.59 17.59
C ILE A 66 4.29 -2.00 18.84
N ILE A 67 4.12 -1.23 19.92
CA ILE A 67 4.72 -1.49 21.22
C ILE A 67 3.60 -1.72 22.24
N SER A 68 3.73 -2.82 22.98
CA SER A 68 2.79 -3.22 24.03
C SER A 68 3.55 -3.57 25.31
N GLU A 69 2.85 -3.45 26.44
CA GLU A 69 3.35 -3.73 27.78
C GLU A 69 3.40 -5.24 28.10
N LEU A 70 2.56 -6.03 27.45
CA LEU A 70 2.57 -7.50 27.46
C LEU A 70 2.89 -8.05 26.07
N PRO A 71 3.21 -9.34 25.91
CA PRO A 71 3.34 -9.95 24.59
C PRO A 71 2.12 -9.70 23.71
N LEU A 72 2.32 -9.35 22.43
CA LEU A 72 1.22 -9.03 21.50
C LEU A 72 0.19 -10.17 21.35
N THR A 73 0.59 -11.41 21.61
CA THR A 73 -0.28 -12.59 21.66
C THR A 73 -1.35 -12.54 22.76
N CYS A 74 -1.20 -11.66 23.75
CA CYS A 74 -2.24 -11.40 24.75
C CYS A 74 -3.40 -10.56 24.19
N TYR A 75 -3.22 -9.87 23.07
CA TYR A 75 -4.19 -8.93 22.50
C TYR A 75 -4.69 -9.34 21.11
N SER A 76 -3.91 -10.11 20.35
CA SER A 76 -4.30 -10.58 19.01
C SER A 76 -3.55 -11.86 18.63
N ALA A 77 -4.16 -12.64 17.74
CA ALA A 77 -3.41 -13.60 16.95
C ALA A 77 -2.37 -12.89 16.07
N LEU A 78 -1.26 -13.57 15.79
CA LEU A 78 -0.19 -13.09 14.93
C LEU A 78 -0.21 -13.86 13.62
N ASP A 79 0.02 -13.15 12.53
CA ASP A 79 0.30 -13.74 11.23
C ASP A 79 1.79 -13.67 10.93
N TYR A 80 2.31 -14.70 10.25
CA TYR A 80 3.72 -14.80 9.91
C TYR A 80 3.95 -14.57 8.42
N PRO A 81 4.12 -13.31 7.98
CA PRO A 81 4.39 -13.01 6.56
C PRO A 81 5.75 -13.59 6.12
N PRO A 82 5.97 -13.75 4.79
CA PRO A 82 7.19 -14.36 4.24
C PRO A 82 8.50 -13.67 4.66
N LYS A 83 8.43 -12.41 5.11
CA LYS A 83 9.58 -11.62 5.57
C LYS A 83 10.04 -11.93 7.00
N GLY A 84 9.45 -12.92 7.66
CA GLY A 84 9.98 -13.48 8.91
C GLY A 84 9.79 -12.62 10.17
N MET A 85 8.93 -11.60 10.13
CA MET A 85 8.51 -10.84 11.31
C MET A 85 7.01 -11.01 11.50
N PRO A 86 6.55 -11.42 12.70
CA PRO A 86 5.12 -11.56 12.96
C PRO A 86 4.41 -10.21 12.91
N THR A 87 3.19 -10.21 12.41
CA THR A 87 2.31 -9.03 12.31
C THR A 87 0.99 -9.30 13.01
N VAL A 88 0.43 -8.30 13.68
CA VAL A 88 -0.93 -8.36 14.23
C VAL A 88 -1.99 -8.37 13.12
N GLN A 89 -3.22 -8.79 13.46
CA GLN A 89 -4.31 -8.94 12.49
C GLN A 89 -5.09 -7.65 12.21
N TYR A 90 -5.11 -6.73 13.17
CA TYR A 90 -5.70 -5.42 12.99
C TYR A 90 -4.73 -4.45 12.29
N ASP A 91 -5.28 -3.40 11.69
CA ASP A 91 -4.46 -2.35 11.05
C ASP A 91 -3.96 -1.31 12.07
N MET A 92 -3.16 -0.37 11.58
CA MET A 92 -2.54 0.66 12.42
C MET A 92 -3.55 1.63 13.06
N HIS A 93 -4.72 1.82 12.45
CA HIS A 93 -5.73 2.73 12.99
C HIS A 93 -6.44 2.07 14.16
N LEU A 94 -6.83 0.81 14.01
CA LEU A 94 -7.41 0.05 15.10
C LEU A 94 -6.39 -0.17 16.24
N ALA A 95 -5.09 -0.34 15.93
CA ALA A 95 -4.05 -0.39 16.96
C ALA A 95 -3.99 0.90 17.81
N GLU A 96 -4.13 2.05 17.17
CA GLU A 96 -4.16 3.37 17.81
C GLU A 96 -5.44 3.55 18.64
N ASP A 97 -6.60 3.13 18.12
CA ASP A 97 -7.88 3.17 18.85
C ASP A 97 -7.87 2.28 20.11
N ILE A 98 -7.15 1.16 20.07
CA ILE A 98 -6.93 0.29 21.24
C ILE A 98 -6.02 0.96 22.28
N GLY A 99 -5.23 1.97 21.88
CA GLY A 99 -4.32 2.71 22.74
C GLY A 99 -2.88 2.19 22.71
N PHE A 100 -2.48 1.45 21.68
CA PHE A 100 -1.09 1.06 21.53
C PHE A 100 -0.22 2.21 21.02
N GLU A 101 1.01 2.26 21.53
CA GLU A 101 2.06 3.09 20.97
C GLU A 101 2.55 2.50 19.64
N LYS A 102 2.75 3.36 18.64
CA LYS A 102 3.16 2.93 17.29
C LYS A 102 4.23 3.81 16.68
N PHE A 103 5.09 3.17 15.88
CA PHE A 103 6.03 3.83 14.98
C PHE A 103 5.67 3.49 13.54
N ASP A 104 5.32 4.51 12.76
CA ASP A 104 5.04 4.34 11.34
C ASP A 104 6.34 4.17 10.55
N ILE A 105 6.38 3.16 9.67
CA ILE A 105 7.53 2.94 8.79
C ILE A 105 7.29 3.70 7.48
N LEU A 106 8.01 4.81 7.32
CA LEU A 106 7.98 5.61 6.10
C LEU A 106 9.27 5.40 5.28
N SER A 107 9.12 5.01 4.01
CA SER A 107 10.26 4.86 3.10
C SER A 107 10.63 6.19 2.43
N GLN A 108 11.03 7.17 3.22
CA GLN A 108 11.43 8.50 2.72
C GLN A 108 12.87 8.47 2.20
N ARG A 109 13.04 8.04 0.96
CA ARG A 109 14.35 7.96 0.27
C ARG A 109 15.12 9.29 0.24
N GLY A 110 14.41 10.42 0.26
CA GLY A 110 15.01 11.75 0.28
C GLY A 110 15.97 11.97 1.45
N ILE A 111 15.65 11.45 2.64
CA ILE A 111 16.52 11.55 3.82
C ILE A 111 17.81 10.74 3.61
N GLY A 112 17.70 9.57 2.98
CA GLY A 112 18.85 8.76 2.58
C GLY A 112 19.77 9.52 1.62
N HIS A 113 19.19 10.15 0.60
CA HIS A 113 19.97 10.95 -0.36
C HIS A 113 20.66 12.16 0.28
N ILE A 114 20.02 12.84 1.23
CA ILE A 114 20.65 13.94 1.97
C ILE A 114 21.88 13.44 2.75
N LYS A 115 21.76 12.29 3.41
CA LYS A 115 22.87 11.65 4.13
C LYS A 115 24.01 11.30 3.17
N ASP A 116 23.70 10.65 2.05
CA ASP A 116 24.70 10.24 1.06
C ASP A 116 25.42 11.45 0.47
N CYS A 117 24.68 12.50 0.10
CA CYS A 117 25.24 13.76 -0.40
C CYS A 117 26.23 14.38 0.59
N ARG A 118 25.86 14.45 1.88
CA ARG A 118 26.72 15.00 2.94
C ARG A 118 28.02 14.20 3.09
N GLU A 119 27.94 12.87 3.02
CA GLU A 119 29.12 12.01 3.09
C GLU A 119 30.04 12.21 1.89
N ILE A 120 29.47 12.28 0.68
CA ILE A 120 30.23 12.53 -0.56
C ILE A 120 30.92 13.91 -0.52
N VAL A 121 30.25 14.96 -0.06
CA VAL A 121 30.85 16.30 0.06
C VAL A 121 31.98 16.30 1.08
N LYS A 122 31.78 15.66 2.23
CA LYS A 122 32.82 15.55 3.26
C LYS A 122 34.06 14.81 2.75
N GLN A 123 33.88 13.72 2.01
CA GLN A 123 34.99 12.95 1.44
C GLN A 123 35.76 13.73 0.37
N ASN A 124 35.06 14.47 -0.51
CA ASN A 124 35.69 15.18 -1.62
C ASN A 124 36.28 16.55 -1.24
N GLN A 125 35.69 17.23 -0.26
CA GLN A 125 36.01 18.63 0.06
C GLN A 125 36.44 18.85 1.51
N GLY A 126 36.30 17.84 2.39
CA GLY A 126 36.54 18.00 3.83
C GLY A 126 35.47 18.83 4.56
N ILE A 127 34.41 19.26 3.85
CA ILE A 127 33.38 20.15 4.38
C ILE A 127 32.25 19.34 5.00
N GLY A 128 31.92 19.63 6.26
CA GLY A 128 30.72 19.11 6.93
C GLY A 128 29.51 20.00 6.69
N ILE A 129 28.51 19.50 5.95
CA ILE A 129 27.22 20.19 5.78
C ILE A 129 26.33 19.92 7.00
N ASP A 130 25.79 20.97 7.63
CA ASP A 130 24.73 20.86 8.64
C ASP A 130 23.35 20.92 7.97
N ILE A 131 22.48 19.98 8.34
CA ILE A 131 21.13 19.81 7.81
C ILE A 131 20.06 20.07 8.87
N ASN A 132 20.44 20.23 10.15
CA ASN A 132 19.51 20.49 11.24
C ASN A 132 19.07 21.96 11.26
N ASN A 133 19.92 22.87 10.78
CA ASN A 133 19.61 24.28 10.68
C ASN A 133 20.05 24.86 9.32
N PRO A 134 19.34 24.52 8.23
CA PRO A 134 19.69 25.02 6.91
C PRO A 134 19.46 26.53 6.84
N ARG A 135 20.43 27.25 6.25
CA ARG A 135 20.29 28.69 6.00
C ARG A 135 19.08 28.90 5.09
N ARG A 136 18.05 29.58 5.61
CA ARG A 136 16.88 29.93 4.81
C ARG A 136 17.28 31.00 3.80
N PHE A 137 16.85 30.82 2.56
CA PHE A 137 17.09 31.79 1.49
C PHE A 137 16.07 32.94 1.51
N PHE A 138 15.15 32.94 2.46
CA PHE A 138 14.13 33.95 2.74
C PHE A 138 13.96 34.10 4.26
#